data_AF-A0A1Y6CXC3-F1
#
_entry.id   AF-A0A1Y6CXC3-F1
#
_cell.length_a   1.000
_cell.length_b   1.000
_cell.length_c   1.000
_cell.angle_alpha   90.00
_cell.angle_beta   90.00
_cell.angle_gamma   90.00
#
_symmetry.space_group_name_H-M   'P 1'
#
loop_
_entity.id
_entity.type
_entity.pdbx_description
1 polymer ?
#
loop_
_entity_poly.entity_id
_entity_poly.type
_entity_poly.pdbx_seq_one_letter_code
_entity_poly.pdbx_strand_id
1 'polypeptide(L)'
;MDGITESLAAGFGWKLCSHNVIVEGESDVALLWHAAALYYEEYRVPILGGDIAILAAGKGDDGGVDGVNRRLNAIRQAADFDRDRDGALRYRFIGLYDNDRAGQRGIDAACRFDRRLQKYKDLFLLRPIMPLSSGEGNLSLRERFELGNAPFDGLDWEVEDLVSERLLLDFLNKEPQAVTKTVEANGRKHREFSREGKYKLREFVVGKAVLEDVMGTIKLIRALRDYLGVRIDHIMV
;
A
#
# COMPACT_ATOMS: atom_id res chain seq x y z
N MET A 1 14.73 16.70 -20.70
CA MET A 1 13.44 16.56 -21.40
C MET A 1 12.60 15.72 -20.49
N ASP A 2 11.52 16.30 -19.98
CA ASP A 2 10.54 15.55 -19.18
C ASP A 2 9.90 14.52 -20.12
N GLY A 3 9.91 13.25 -19.73
CA GLY A 3 9.31 12.17 -20.51
C GLY A 3 7.78 12.25 -20.52
N ILE A 4 7.16 11.34 -21.27
CA ILE A 4 5.70 11.25 -21.36
C ILE A 4 5.12 10.91 -19.98
N THR A 5 5.82 10.07 -19.23
CA THR A 5 5.48 9.60 -17.89
C THR A 5 5.49 10.73 -16.88
N GLU A 6 6.51 11.59 -16.87
CA GLU A 6 6.58 12.75 -15.98
C GLU A 6 5.47 13.76 -16.29
N SER A 7 5.19 13.99 -17.57
CA SER A 7 4.10 14.88 -18.01
C SER A 7 2.73 14.35 -17.56
N LEU A 8 2.48 13.05 -17.73
CA LEU A 8 1.24 12.41 -17.30
C LEU A 8 1.10 12.40 -15.78
N ALA A 9 2.18 12.09 -15.06
CA ALA A 9 2.22 12.12 -13.60
C ALA A 9 1.96 13.52 -13.05
N ALA A 10 2.54 14.56 -13.66
CA ALA A 10 2.25 15.94 -13.29
C ALA A 10 0.75 16.27 -13.45
N GLY A 11 0.10 15.76 -14.49
CA GLY A 11 -1.36 15.86 -14.68
C GLY A 11 -2.18 15.16 -13.59
N PHE A 12 -1.61 14.16 -12.90
CA PHE A 12 -2.22 13.53 -11.72
C PHE A 12 -1.80 14.20 -10.40
N GLY A 13 -0.94 15.22 -10.44
CA GLY A 13 -0.35 15.83 -9.24
C GLY A 13 0.68 14.93 -8.54
N TRP A 14 1.24 13.94 -9.24
CA TRP A 14 2.18 12.98 -8.69
C TRP A 14 3.62 13.47 -8.77
N LYS A 15 4.36 13.24 -7.69
CA LYS A 15 5.82 13.37 -7.67
C LYS A 15 6.43 11.97 -7.74
N LEU A 16 7.02 11.64 -8.88
CA LEU A 16 7.57 10.31 -9.14
C LEU A 16 8.93 10.11 -8.48
N CYS A 17 9.19 8.86 -8.08
CA CYS A 17 10.52 8.30 -7.88
C CYS A 17 10.79 7.24 -8.96
N SER A 18 11.97 6.63 -8.98
CA SER A 18 12.24 5.49 -9.90
C SER A 18 11.30 4.31 -9.63
N HIS A 19 10.82 4.14 -8.40
CA HIS A 19 9.85 3.13 -8.01
C HIS A 19 8.62 3.78 -7.38
N ASN A 20 7.43 3.31 -7.73
CA ASN A 20 6.19 3.96 -7.35
C ASN A 20 5.12 2.92 -6.99
N VAL A 21 4.41 3.19 -5.89
CA VAL A 21 3.26 2.41 -5.44
C VAL A 21 2.03 3.29 -5.57
N ILE A 22 1.04 2.81 -6.34
CA ILE A 22 -0.26 3.48 -6.44
C ILE A 22 -1.18 2.81 -5.41
N VAL A 23 -1.75 3.61 -4.52
CA VAL A 23 -2.70 3.21 -3.47
C VAL A 23 -4.07 3.81 -3.75
N GLU A 24 -5.11 3.28 -3.10
CA GLU A 24 -6.50 3.61 -3.38
C GLU A 24 -6.85 5.07 -3.04
N GLY A 25 -6.35 5.57 -1.91
CA GLY A 25 -6.73 6.88 -1.41
C GLY A 25 -5.59 7.67 -0.76
N GLU A 26 -5.85 8.96 -0.55
CA GLU A 26 -4.93 9.85 0.16
C GLU A 26 -4.78 9.52 1.64
N SER A 27 -5.78 8.86 2.25
CA SER A 27 -5.68 8.39 3.63
C SER A 27 -4.55 7.36 3.77
N ASP A 28 -4.43 6.43 2.83
CA ASP A 28 -3.36 5.42 2.79
C ASP A 28 -2.01 6.10 2.65
N VAL A 29 -1.90 7.06 1.72
CA VAL A 29 -0.70 7.88 1.52
C VAL A 29 -0.33 8.57 2.82
N ALA A 30 -1.28 9.24 3.47
CA ALA A 30 -1.04 9.97 4.71
C ALA A 30 -0.55 9.06 5.83
N LEU A 31 -1.14 7.87 6.00
CA LEU A 31 -0.72 6.92 7.03
C LEU A 31 0.68 6.37 6.76
N LEU A 32 0.97 5.98 5.51
CA LEU A 32 2.29 5.48 5.09
C LEU A 32 3.38 6.53 5.29
N TRP A 33 3.12 7.79 4.92
CA TRP A 33 4.08 8.88 5.12
C TRP A 33 4.25 9.27 6.58
N HIS A 34 3.18 9.23 7.38
CA HIS A 34 3.28 9.48 8.82
C HIS A 34 4.13 8.40 9.51
N ALA A 35 3.91 7.13 9.19
CA ALA A 35 4.74 6.04 9.71
C ALA A 35 6.22 6.22 9.30
N ALA A 36 6.49 6.58 8.05
CA ALA A 36 7.84 6.88 7.59
C ALA A 36 8.50 8.06 8.32
N ALA A 37 7.72 9.09 8.69
CA ALA A 37 8.21 10.21 9.47
C ALA A 37 8.59 9.78 10.90
N LEU A 38 7.73 9.02 11.58
CA LEU A 38 8.04 8.45 12.91
C LEU A 38 9.29 7.56 12.87
N TYR A 39 9.44 6.75 11.82
CA TYR A 39 10.64 5.92 11.63
C TYR A 39 11.90 6.76 11.46
N TYR A 40 11.82 7.85 10.69
CA TYR A 40 12.95 8.77 10.50
C TYR A 40 13.30 9.53 11.78
N GLU A 41 12.32 9.90 12.59
CA GLU A 41 12.57 10.56 13.87
C GLU A 41 13.39 9.70 14.82
N GLU A 42 13.06 8.40 14.89
CA GLU A 42 13.75 7.42 15.74
C GLU A 42 15.13 7.04 15.19
N TYR A 43 15.20 6.66 13.90
CA TYR A 43 16.40 6.03 13.35
C TYR A 43 17.23 6.91 12.41
N ARG A 44 16.74 8.11 12.05
CA ARG A 44 17.39 9.04 11.11
C ARG A 44 17.65 8.45 9.72
N VAL A 45 16.85 7.47 9.32
CA VAL A 45 16.94 6.83 8.00
C VAL A 45 15.62 7.00 7.25
N PRO A 46 15.63 7.61 6.06
CA PRO A 46 14.42 7.75 5.26
C PRO A 46 14.06 6.42 4.60
N ILE A 47 12.79 6.01 4.71
CA ILE A 47 12.27 4.78 4.08
C ILE A 47 11.35 5.05 2.89
N LEU A 48 10.96 6.31 2.66
CA LEU A 48 10.19 6.82 1.52
C LEU A 48 10.81 8.12 0.97
N GLY A 49 10.47 8.49 -0.28
CA GLY A 49 10.75 9.81 -0.87
C GLY A 49 12.06 9.97 -1.64
N GLY A 50 12.99 9.03 -1.50
CA GLY A 50 14.23 8.98 -2.29
C GLY A 50 14.06 8.16 -3.57
N ASP A 51 14.00 6.85 -3.41
CA ASP A 51 13.94 5.84 -4.48
C ASP A 51 12.53 5.25 -4.68
N ILE A 52 11.62 5.49 -3.72
CA ILE A 52 10.24 5.04 -3.74
C ILE A 52 9.25 6.19 -3.45
N ALA A 53 8.16 6.24 -4.20
CA ALA A 53 7.04 7.14 -3.96
C ALA A 53 5.74 6.36 -3.72
N ILE A 54 4.89 6.88 -2.84
CA ILE A 54 3.52 6.40 -2.62
C ILE A 54 2.56 7.44 -3.21
N LEU A 55 1.69 7.01 -4.10
CA LEU A 55 0.85 7.86 -4.94
C LEU A 55 -0.62 7.49 -4.77
N ALA A 56 -1.46 8.44 -4.38
CA ALA A 56 -2.90 8.21 -4.34
C ALA A 56 -3.46 8.17 -5.77
N ALA A 57 -4.33 7.21 -6.06
CA ALA A 57 -5.04 7.13 -7.33
C ALA A 57 -5.98 8.33 -7.59
N GLY A 58 -6.52 8.92 -6.52
CA GLY A 58 -7.39 10.08 -6.55
C GLY A 58 -7.99 10.43 -5.18
N LYS A 59 -8.85 11.46 -5.16
CA LYS A 59 -9.63 11.88 -3.99
C LYS A 59 -11.08 11.46 -4.13
N GLY A 60 -11.69 10.98 -3.04
CA GLY A 60 -13.12 10.64 -3.03
C GLY A 60 -13.47 9.67 -4.16
N ASP A 61 -14.41 10.06 -5.02
CA ASP A 61 -14.93 9.23 -6.11
C ASP A 61 -13.94 9.04 -7.27
N ASP A 62 -12.85 9.82 -7.31
CA ASP A 62 -11.77 9.64 -8.29
C ASP A 62 -10.73 8.59 -7.86
N GLY A 63 -10.73 8.23 -6.57
CA GLY A 63 -9.84 7.23 -5.97
C GLY A 63 -10.43 5.83 -6.00
N GLY A 64 -10.06 5.03 -5.00
CA GLY A 64 -10.49 3.64 -4.86
C GLY A 64 -9.88 2.73 -5.93
N VAL A 65 -10.34 1.49 -5.91
CA VAL A 65 -9.96 0.42 -6.83
C VAL A 65 -9.96 0.83 -8.32
N ASP A 66 -11.04 1.48 -8.78
CA ASP A 66 -11.16 1.89 -10.19
C ASP A 66 -10.19 3.02 -10.53
N GLY A 67 -9.94 3.93 -9.58
CA GLY A 67 -8.89 4.92 -9.66
C GLY A 67 -7.53 4.28 -9.87
N VAL A 68 -7.15 3.30 -9.03
CA VAL A 68 -5.86 2.59 -9.14
C VAL A 68 -5.75 1.94 -10.52
N ASN A 69 -6.77 1.20 -10.95
CA ASN A 69 -6.79 0.53 -12.25
C ASN A 69 -6.62 1.50 -13.42
N ARG A 70 -7.36 2.61 -13.43
CA ARG A 70 -7.29 3.62 -14.48
C ARG A 70 -5.92 4.28 -14.54
N ARG A 71 -5.38 4.70 -13.40
CA ARG A 71 -4.11 5.43 -13.33
C ARG A 71 -2.91 4.52 -13.60
N LEU A 72 -2.90 3.31 -13.04
CA LEU A 72 -1.83 2.33 -13.24
C LEU A 72 -1.72 1.94 -14.72
N ASN A 73 -2.84 1.65 -15.38
CA ASN A 73 -2.83 1.30 -16.80
C ASN A 73 -2.30 2.45 -17.67
N ALA A 74 -2.76 3.68 -17.42
CA ALA A 74 -2.33 4.85 -18.18
C ALA A 74 -0.83 5.13 -17.99
N ILE A 75 -0.35 5.16 -16.74
CA ILE A 75 1.04 5.53 -16.45
C ILE A 75 2.03 4.45 -16.89
N ARG A 76 1.66 3.16 -16.83
CA ARG A 76 2.52 2.09 -17.32
C ARG A 76 2.71 2.10 -18.82
N GLN A 77 1.65 2.41 -19.57
CA GLN A 77 1.75 2.56 -21.02
C GLN A 77 2.68 3.71 -21.38
N ALA A 78 2.63 4.83 -20.64
CA ALA A 78 3.60 5.91 -20.81
C ALA A 78 5.03 5.44 -20.45
N ALA A 79 5.19 4.73 -19.34
CA ALA A 79 6.49 4.25 -18.86
C ALA A 79 7.17 3.27 -19.83
N ASP A 80 6.40 2.48 -20.59
CA ASP A 80 6.93 1.57 -21.61
C ASP A 80 7.73 2.31 -22.71
N PHE A 81 7.43 3.59 -22.94
CA PHE A 81 8.13 4.48 -23.88
C PHE A 81 9.25 5.31 -23.24
N ASP A 82 9.30 5.39 -21.90
CA ASP A 82 10.32 6.15 -21.17
C ASP A 82 11.41 5.22 -20.64
N ARG A 83 12.31 4.85 -21.54
CA ARG A 83 13.49 4.02 -21.25
C ARG A 83 14.74 4.87 -21.03
N ASP A 84 15.66 4.37 -20.22
CA ASP A 84 16.99 4.96 -20.08
C ASP A 84 17.90 4.61 -21.27
N ARG A 85 19.17 5.03 -21.19
CA ARG A 85 20.15 4.82 -22.26
C ARG A 85 20.49 3.34 -22.49
N ASP A 86 20.30 2.50 -21.47
CA ASP A 86 20.55 1.06 -21.53
C ASP A 86 19.30 0.27 -21.94
N GLY A 87 18.19 0.98 -22.19
CA GLY A 87 16.91 0.40 -22.59
C GLY A 87 16.07 -0.12 -21.41
N ALA A 88 16.49 0.10 -20.17
CA ALA A 88 15.70 -0.25 -18.99
C ALA A 88 14.59 0.78 -18.74
N LEU A 89 13.52 0.37 -18.07
CA LEU A 89 12.44 1.28 -17.71
C LEU A 89 12.94 2.30 -16.68
N ARG A 90 12.70 3.59 -16.90
CA ARG A 90 13.07 4.65 -15.94
C ARG A 90 12.20 4.61 -14.67
N TYR A 91 10.98 4.12 -14.81
CA TYR A 91 9.95 4.12 -13.77
C TYR A 91 9.28 2.76 -13.64
N ARG A 92 9.25 2.24 -12.41
CA ARG A 92 8.49 1.04 -12.05
C ARG A 92 7.23 1.42 -11.26
N PHE A 93 6.10 0.84 -11.62
CA PHE A 93 4.81 1.05 -10.95
C PHE A 93 4.20 -0.28 -10.52
N ILE A 94 3.72 -0.32 -9.28
CA ILE A 94 2.85 -1.38 -8.76
C ILE A 94 1.57 -0.77 -8.16
N GLY A 95 0.49 -1.53 -8.14
CA GLY A 95 -0.74 -1.18 -7.44
C GLY A 95 -0.86 -1.92 -6.11
N LEU A 96 -1.26 -1.24 -5.05
CA LEU A 96 -1.66 -1.82 -3.77
C LEU A 96 -3.14 -1.54 -3.56
N TYR A 97 -3.88 -2.59 -3.22
CA TYR A 97 -5.32 -2.57 -2.97
C TYR A 97 -5.58 -3.10 -1.58
N ASP A 98 -6.66 -2.64 -0.96
CA ASP A 98 -7.18 -3.29 0.23
C ASP A 98 -7.67 -4.70 -0.12
N ASN A 99 -7.63 -5.60 0.85
CA ASN A 99 -8.17 -6.95 0.66
C ASN A 99 -9.63 -7.01 1.08
N ASP A 100 -10.46 -6.18 0.47
CA ASP A 100 -11.90 -6.27 0.57
C ASP A 100 -12.48 -6.87 -0.73
N ARG A 101 -13.82 -6.90 -0.83
CA ARG A 101 -14.47 -7.38 -2.05
C ARG A 101 -14.16 -6.50 -3.26
N ALA A 102 -14.00 -5.18 -3.08
CA ALA A 102 -13.72 -4.27 -4.17
C ALA A 102 -12.31 -4.50 -4.72
N GLY A 103 -11.28 -4.52 -3.86
CA GLY A 103 -9.88 -4.71 -4.24
C GLY A 103 -9.64 -6.06 -4.91
N GLN A 104 -10.24 -7.13 -4.40
CA GLN A 104 -10.18 -8.45 -5.04
C GLN A 104 -10.74 -8.42 -6.48
N ARG A 105 -11.92 -7.83 -6.67
CA ARG A 105 -12.53 -7.67 -8.01
C ARG A 105 -11.72 -6.72 -8.90
N GLY A 106 -11.13 -5.70 -8.30
CA GLY A 106 -10.28 -4.71 -8.94
C GLY A 106 -9.08 -5.33 -9.64
N ILE A 107 -8.34 -6.16 -8.91
CA ILE A 107 -7.19 -6.88 -9.45
C ILE A 107 -7.63 -7.81 -10.58
N ASP A 108 -8.72 -8.55 -10.38
CA ASP A 108 -9.24 -9.44 -11.43
C ASP A 108 -9.62 -8.67 -12.69
N ALA A 109 -10.27 -7.52 -12.55
CA ALA A 109 -10.63 -6.64 -13.66
C ALA A 109 -9.38 -6.07 -14.36
N ALA A 110 -8.39 -5.62 -13.60
CA ALA A 110 -7.13 -5.10 -14.13
C ALA A 110 -6.38 -6.16 -14.94
N CYS A 111 -6.24 -7.37 -14.41
CA CYS A 111 -5.60 -8.49 -15.10
C CYS A 111 -6.37 -8.93 -16.36
N ARG A 112 -7.71 -8.80 -16.36
CA ARG A 112 -8.52 -9.08 -17.56
C ARG A 112 -8.35 -8.02 -18.64
N PHE A 113 -8.24 -6.75 -18.24
CA PHE A 113 -8.08 -5.61 -19.15
C PHE A 113 -6.67 -5.56 -19.75
N ASP A 114 -5.62 -5.65 -18.92
CA ASP A 114 -4.23 -5.77 -19.36
C ASP A 114 -3.62 -7.07 -18.83
N ARG A 115 -3.54 -8.08 -19.72
CA ARG A 115 -3.01 -9.41 -19.40
C ARG A 115 -1.53 -9.42 -19.02
N ARG A 116 -0.81 -8.31 -19.21
CA ARG A 116 0.59 -8.16 -18.77
C ARG A 116 0.67 -7.92 -17.26
N LEU A 117 -0.41 -7.46 -16.63
CA LEU A 117 -0.48 -7.29 -15.18
C LEU A 117 -0.63 -8.65 -14.49
N GLN A 118 0.20 -8.87 -13.48
CA GLN A 118 0.19 -10.10 -12.70
C GLN A 118 -0.03 -9.80 -11.21
N LYS A 119 -0.94 -10.54 -10.59
CA LYS A 119 -1.17 -10.53 -9.14
C LYS A 119 0.11 -11.00 -8.41
N TYR A 120 0.47 -10.29 -7.34
CA TYR A 120 1.69 -10.44 -6.56
C TYR A 120 3.00 -10.23 -7.34
N LYS A 121 2.94 -9.35 -8.35
CA LYS A 121 4.12 -8.86 -9.10
C LYS A 121 3.93 -7.39 -9.50
N ASP A 122 2.75 -7.10 -10.06
CA ASP A 122 2.33 -5.77 -10.48
C ASP A 122 1.21 -5.21 -9.61
N LEU A 123 0.34 -6.10 -9.11
CA LEU A 123 -0.83 -5.77 -8.31
C LEU A 123 -0.78 -6.57 -7.01
N PHE A 124 -0.90 -5.91 -5.88
CA PHE A 124 -0.82 -6.53 -4.56
C PHE A 124 -2.10 -6.28 -3.78
N LEU A 125 -2.64 -7.32 -3.16
CA LEU A 125 -3.67 -7.18 -2.11
C LEU A 125 -2.96 -7.07 -0.78
N LEU A 126 -3.35 -6.08 0.01
CA LEU A 126 -2.90 -5.93 1.37
C LEU A 126 -3.43 -7.09 2.22
N ARG A 127 -2.55 -7.84 2.89
CA ARG A 127 -2.91 -9.00 3.69
C ARG A 127 -2.30 -8.89 5.10
N PRO A 128 -2.82 -9.61 6.10
CA PRO A 128 -2.24 -9.63 7.43
C PRO A 128 -0.75 -9.99 7.43
N ILE A 129 -0.34 -10.89 6.52
CA ILE A 129 1.06 -11.24 6.27
C ILE A 129 1.44 -10.80 4.86
N MET A 130 2.39 -9.88 4.77
CA MET A 130 3.02 -9.43 3.52
C MET A 130 4.42 -10.07 3.42
N PRO A 131 4.56 -11.27 2.82
CA PRO A 131 5.83 -12.00 2.78
C PRO A 131 6.83 -11.31 1.86
N LEU A 132 8.12 -11.31 2.21
CA LEU A 132 9.17 -10.79 1.32
C LEU A 132 9.40 -11.74 0.13
N SER A 133 9.75 -11.17 -1.03
CA SER A 133 10.16 -11.88 -2.24
C SER A 133 11.46 -12.66 -2.03
N SER A 134 12.39 -12.14 -1.21
CA SER A 134 13.67 -12.79 -0.89
C SER A 134 13.59 -13.86 0.21
N GLY A 135 12.40 -14.21 0.70
CA GLY A 135 12.21 -15.24 1.73
C GLY A 135 12.79 -16.62 1.38
N GLU A 136 12.94 -17.45 2.40
CA GLU A 136 13.58 -18.77 2.31
C GLU A 136 12.71 -19.79 1.54
N GLY A 137 13.37 -20.70 0.82
CA GLY A 137 12.74 -21.80 0.09
C GLY A 137 12.36 -21.50 -1.36
N ASN A 138 12.08 -22.55 -2.11
CA ASN A 138 11.82 -22.51 -3.56
C ASN A 138 10.38 -22.08 -3.93
N LEU A 139 9.64 -21.47 -2.99
CA LEU A 139 8.28 -21.00 -3.23
C LEU A 139 8.29 -19.65 -3.93
N SER A 140 7.43 -19.49 -4.93
CA SER A 140 7.12 -18.19 -5.52
C SER A 140 6.48 -17.25 -4.50
N LEU A 141 6.57 -15.93 -4.75
CA LEU A 141 5.94 -14.93 -3.87
C LEU A 141 4.43 -15.18 -3.71
N ARG A 142 3.75 -15.58 -4.80
CA ARG A 142 2.33 -15.93 -4.76
C ARG A 142 2.03 -17.09 -3.81
N GLU A 143 2.78 -18.18 -3.88
CA GLU A 143 2.58 -19.33 -2.99
C GLU A 143 2.83 -18.95 -1.53
N ARG A 144 3.79 -18.06 -1.26
CA ARG A 144 4.03 -17.54 0.11
C ARG A 144 2.87 -16.70 0.60
N PHE A 145 2.27 -15.86 -0.26
CA PHE A 145 1.07 -15.12 0.08
C PHE A 145 -0.09 -16.05 0.42
N GLU A 146 -0.32 -17.08 -0.40
CA GLU A 146 -1.38 -18.06 -0.22
C GLU A 146 -1.18 -18.88 1.07
N LEU A 147 0.01 -19.44 1.30
CA LEU A 147 0.30 -20.23 2.49
C LEU A 147 0.33 -19.40 3.78
N GLY A 148 0.99 -18.24 3.75
CA GLY A 148 1.14 -17.38 4.92
C GLY A 148 -0.17 -16.74 5.38
N ASN A 149 -1.14 -16.61 4.47
CA ASN A 149 -2.44 -16.03 4.77
C ASN A 149 -3.62 -17.01 4.78
N ALA A 150 -3.40 -18.30 4.54
CA ALA A 150 -4.44 -19.32 4.67
C ALA A 150 -5.19 -19.28 6.02
N PRO A 151 -4.54 -18.99 7.18
CA PRO A 151 -5.26 -18.85 8.46
C PRO A 151 -6.20 -17.65 8.56
N PHE A 152 -6.12 -16.70 7.62
CA PHE A 152 -6.92 -15.47 7.57
C PHE A 152 -7.84 -15.45 6.35
N ASP A 153 -8.16 -16.62 5.79
CA ASP A 153 -9.05 -16.72 4.64
C ASP A 153 -10.43 -16.11 4.95
N GLY A 154 -10.96 -15.34 3.99
CA GLY A 154 -12.20 -14.57 4.15
C GLY A 154 -12.13 -13.37 5.11
N LEU A 155 -10.97 -13.06 5.70
CA LEU A 155 -10.78 -11.84 6.48
C LEU A 155 -10.45 -10.66 5.54
N ASP A 156 -11.30 -9.64 5.54
CA ASP A 156 -10.98 -8.38 4.88
C ASP A 156 -9.79 -7.71 5.58
N TRP A 157 -8.98 -6.95 4.87
CA TRP A 157 -7.80 -6.33 5.49
C TRP A 157 -7.46 -5.01 4.80
N GLU A 158 -7.47 -3.93 5.58
CA GLU A 158 -7.26 -2.56 5.11
C GLU A 158 -6.02 -1.93 5.76
N VAL A 159 -5.61 -0.77 5.25
CA VAL A 159 -4.46 -0.02 5.78
C VAL A 159 -4.66 0.38 7.26
N GLU A 160 -5.90 0.66 7.67
CA GLU A 160 -6.27 0.95 9.06
C GLU A 160 -6.00 -0.22 10.02
N ASP A 161 -6.11 -1.47 9.56
CA ASP A 161 -5.89 -2.66 10.39
C ASP A 161 -4.40 -2.88 10.74
N LEU A 162 -3.49 -2.10 10.14
CA LEU A 162 -2.05 -2.11 10.44
C LEU A 162 -1.69 -1.33 11.72
N VAL A 163 -2.62 -0.51 12.22
CA VAL A 163 -2.45 0.26 13.45
C VAL A 163 -2.52 -0.68 14.66
N SER A 164 -1.72 -0.42 15.70
CA SER A 164 -1.69 -1.25 16.90
C SER A 164 -3.06 -1.35 17.58
N GLU A 165 -3.34 -2.53 18.15
CA GLU A 165 -4.55 -2.76 18.94
C GLU A 165 -4.67 -1.75 20.10
N ARG A 166 -3.55 -1.37 20.71
CA ARG A 166 -3.49 -0.37 21.78
C ARG A 166 -4.08 0.96 21.32
N LEU A 167 -3.58 1.51 20.21
CA LEU A 167 -4.03 2.80 19.70
C LEU A 167 -5.46 2.74 19.15
N LEU A 168 -5.84 1.61 18.53
CA LEU A 168 -7.20 1.37 18.08
C LEU A 168 -8.19 1.33 19.25
N LEU A 169 -7.86 0.66 20.36
CA LEU A 169 -8.73 0.66 21.56
C LEU A 169 -8.84 2.05 22.18
N ASP A 170 -7.75 2.80 22.25
CA ASP A 170 -7.76 4.19 22.74
C ASP A 170 -8.65 5.10 21.87
N PHE A 171 -8.64 4.89 20.55
CA PHE A 171 -9.52 5.59 19.62
C PHE A 171 -10.99 5.20 19.84
N LEU A 172 -11.29 3.90 19.88
CA LEU A 172 -12.67 3.39 20.02
C LEU A 172 -13.30 3.73 21.38
N ASN A 173 -12.50 3.90 22.43
CA ASN A 173 -13.00 4.42 23.70
C ASN A 173 -13.54 5.85 23.60
N LYS A 174 -13.05 6.64 22.63
CA LYS A 174 -13.49 8.03 22.39
C LYS A 174 -14.55 8.12 21.31
N GLU A 175 -14.44 7.28 20.28
CA GLU A 175 -15.33 7.24 19.12
C GLU A 175 -15.97 5.85 18.96
N PRO A 176 -16.81 5.38 19.91
CA PRO A 176 -17.32 4.01 19.93
C PRO A 176 -18.21 3.66 18.73
N GLN A 177 -18.75 4.67 18.04
CA GLN A 177 -19.61 4.51 16.86
C GLN A 177 -18.82 4.54 15.54
N ALA A 178 -17.49 4.68 15.58
CA ALA A 178 -16.67 4.76 14.37
C ALA A 178 -16.59 3.42 13.61
N VAL A 179 -16.75 2.29 14.32
CA VAL A 179 -16.70 0.94 13.75
C VAL A 179 -18.10 0.38 13.60
N THR A 180 -18.43 -0.07 12.39
CA THR A 180 -19.73 -0.64 12.06
C THR A 180 -19.76 -2.16 12.20
N LYS A 181 -18.59 -2.80 12.04
CA LYS A 181 -18.43 -4.26 12.12
C LYS A 181 -17.00 -4.62 12.54
N THR A 182 -16.85 -5.71 13.28
CA THR A 182 -15.54 -6.30 13.58
C THR A 182 -15.58 -7.78 13.24
N VAL A 183 -14.52 -8.25 12.57
CA VAL A 183 -14.32 -9.66 12.23
C VAL A 183 -12.95 -10.07 12.75
N GLU A 184 -12.84 -11.24 13.36
CA GLU A 184 -11.58 -11.77 13.86
C GLU A 184 -11.28 -13.13 13.24
N ALA A 185 -10.06 -13.33 12.77
CA ALA A 185 -9.56 -14.63 12.34
C ALA A 185 -8.12 -14.82 12.83
N ASN A 186 -7.86 -15.94 13.48
CA ASN A 186 -6.53 -16.35 13.95
C ASN A 186 -5.75 -15.23 14.69
N GLY A 187 -6.43 -14.52 15.59
CA GLY A 187 -5.87 -13.45 16.41
C GLY A 187 -5.64 -12.12 15.70
N ARG A 188 -6.10 -11.97 14.45
CA ARG A 188 -6.11 -10.71 13.70
C ARG A 188 -7.54 -10.19 13.60
N LYS A 189 -7.73 -8.89 13.83
CA LYS A 189 -9.05 -8.24 13.81
C LYS A 189 -9.10 -7.25 12.66
N HIS A 190 -10.08 -7.42 11.79
CA HIS A 190 -10.51 -6.41 10.83
C HIS A 190 -11.64 -5.58 11.44
N ARG A 191 -11.56 -4.26 11.26
CA ARG A 191 -12.59 -3.31 11.73
C ARG A 191 -13.10 -2.50 10.55
N GLU A 192 -14.37 -2.69 10.20
CA GLU A 192 -15.03 -1.88 9.18
C GLU A 192 -15.36 -0.51 9.78
N PHE A 193 -14.57 0.50 9.43
CA PHE A 193 -14.82 1.87 9.83
C PHE A 193 -15.81 2.56 8.91
N SER A 194 -16.71 3.36 9.48
CA SER A 194 -17.49 4.29 8.66
C SER A 194 -16.57 5.31 7.97
N ARG A 195 -17.03 5.95 6.91
CA ARG A 195 -16.23 6.98 6.20
C ARG A 195 -15.75 8.09 7.14
N GLU A 196 -16.60 8.55 8.05
CA GLU A 196 -16.24 9.52 9.08
C GLU A 196 -15.26 8.91 10.11
N GLY A 197 -15.48 7.64 10.48
CA GLY A 197 -14.59 6.88 11.35
C GLY A 197 -13.16 6.79 10.80
N LYS A 198 -12.98 6.47 9.51
CA LYS A 198 -11.67 6.44 8.85
C LYS A 198 -10.97 7.79 8.91
N TYR A 199 -11.70 8.88 8.64
CA TYR A 199 -11.17 10.24 8.72
C TYR A 199 -10.69 10.58 10.15
N LYS A 200 -11.53 10.34 11.15
CA LYS A 200 -11.22 10.60 12.56
C LYS A 200 -10.07 9.73 13.06
N LEU A 201 -10.03 8.46 12.66
CA LEU A 201 -8.95 7.55 13.01
C LEU A 201 -7.62 8.08 12.47
N ARG A 202 -7.57 8.53 11.22
CA ARG A 202 -6.35 9.11 10.65
C ARG A 202 -5.86 10.32 11.44
N GLU A 203 -6.74 11.27 11.75
CA GLU A 203 -6.36 12.43 12.59
C GLU A 203 -5.87 11.99 13.97
N PHE A 204 -6.53 11.00 14.57
CA PHE A 204 -6.15 10.44 15.86
C PHE A 204 -4.76 9.80 15.83
N VAL A 205 -4.48 9.00 14.80
CA VAL A 205 -3.19 8.34 14.59
C VAL A 205 -2.10 9.39 14.40
N VAL A 206 -2.29 10.36 13.49
CA VAL A 206 -1.30 11.42 13.23
C VAL A 206 -0.98 12.23 14.50
N GLY A 207 -1.95 12.44 15.38
CA GLY A 207 -1.77 13.23 16.59
C GLY A 207 -1.22 12.44 17.79
N LYS A 208 -1.18 11.11 17.77
CA LYS A 208 -0.94 10.30 18.97
C LYS A 208 -0.09 9.05 18.79
N ALA A 209 0.08 8.58 17.57
CA ALA A 209 0.85 7.38 17.32
C ALA A 209 2.31 7.61 17.70
N VAL A 210 2.88 6.61 18.35
CA VAL A 210 4.33 6.42 18.42
C VAL A 210 4.73 5.38 17.39
N LEU A 211 6.04 5.20 17.19
CA LEU A 211 6.56 4.29 16.17
C LEU A 211 6.02 2.86 16.34
N GLU A 212 5.91 2.36 17.58
CA GLU A 212 5.38 1.03 17.89
C GLU A 212 3.95 0.84 17.38
N ASP A 213 3.15 1.91 17.33
CA ASP A 213 1.75 1.83 16.90
C ASP A 213 1.58 1.64 15.40
N VAL A 214 2.60 2.02 14.62
CA VAL A 214 2.59 1.99 13.16
C VAL A 214 3.56 0.93 12.60
N MET A 215 4.07 0.03 13.43
CA MET A 215 5.00 -1.01 12.98
C MET A 215 4.40 -1.95 11.93
N GLY A 216 3.07 -2.14 11.91
CA GLY A 216 2.39 -2.83 10.81
C GLY A 216 2.56 -2.11 9.47
N THR A 217 2.43 -0.78 9.48
CA THR A 217 2.67 0.10 8.33
C THR A 217 4.14 0.10 7.90
N ILE A 218 5.10 0.09 8.84
CA ILE A 218 6.54 -0.04 8.51
C ILE A 218 6.84 -1.38 7.85
N LYS A 219 6.25 -2.48 8.34
CA LYS A 219 6.37 -3.81 7.72
C LYS A 219 5.80 -3.84 6.30
N LEU A 220 4.68 -3.15 6.07
CA LEU A 220 4.14 -2.96 4.72
C LEU A 220 5.12 -2.19 3.82
N ILE A 221 5.66 -1.06 4.25
CA ILE A 221 6.63 -0.28 3.47
C ILE A 221 7.86 -1.13 3.11
N ARG A 222 8.37 -1.90 4.08
CA ARG A 222 9.47 -2.84 3.85
C ARG A 222 9.14 -3.85 2.76
N ALA A 223 7.95 -4.45 2.81
CA ALA A 223 7.50 -5.41 1.80
C ALA A 223 7.35 -4.75 0.41
N LEU A 224 6.76 -3.55 0.33
CA LEU A 224 6.60 -2.83 -0.93
C LEU A 224 7.95 -2.49 -1.58
N ARG A 225 8.94 -2.06 -0.79
CA ARG A 225 10.31 -1.82 -1.28
C ARG A 225 10.93 -3.09 -1.83
N ASP A 226 10.79 -4.20 -1.12
CA ASP A 226 11.27 -5.51 -1.57
C ASP A 226 10.62 -5.96 -2.89
N TYR A 227 9.29 -5.80 -3.03
CA TYR A 227 8.57 -6.12 -4.28
C TYR A 227 9.01 -5.27 -5.48
N LEU A 228 9.50 -4.07 -5.21
CA LEU A 228 10.05 -3.15 -6.21
C LEU A 228 11.54 -3.39 -6.46
N GLY A 229 12.19 -4.33 -5.78
CA GLY A 229 13.63 -4.60 -5.91
C GLY A 229 14.49 -3.51 -5.27
N VAL A 230 13.92 -2.73 -4.36
CA VAL A 230 14.57 -1.62 -3.66
C VAL A 230 15.15 -2.12 -2.34
N ARG A 231 16.29 -1.57 -1.94
CA ARG A 231 17.01 -1.97 -0.71
C ARG A 231 16.13 -1.86 0.55
N ILE A 232 16.19 -2.89 1.42
CA ILE A 232 15.38 -3.01 2.66
C ILE A 232 16.19 -3.25 3.95
N ASP A 233 17.50 -3.42 3.84
CA ASP A 233 18.44 -3.73 4.93
C ASP A 233 18.40 -2.75 6.10
N HIS A 234 18.09 -1.49 5.80
CA HIS A 234 18.04 -0.38 6.75
C HIS A 234 16.67 -0.25 7.45
N ILE A 235 15.71 -1.13 7.16
CA ILE A 235 14.38 -1.11 7.77
C ILE A 235 14.30 -2.22 8.83
N MET A 236 14.46 -1.81 10.08
CA MET A 236 14.38 -2.64 11.28
C MET A 236 12.91 -2.87 11.68
N VAL A 237 12.46 -4.13 11.71
CA VAL A 237 11.06 -4.55 11.99
C VAL A 237 10.95 -5.80 12.83
#